data_AF-A0A3B9JAU3-F1
#
_entry.id   AF-A0A3B9JAU3-F1
#
_cell.length_a   1.000
_cell.length_b   1.000
_cell.length_c   1.000
_cell.angle_alpha   90.00
_cell.angle_beta   90.00
_cell.angle_gamma   90.00
#
_symmetry.space_group_name_H-M   'P 1'
#
loop_
_entity.id
_entity.type
_entity.pdbx_description
1 polymer ?
#
loop_
_entity_poly.entity_id
_entity_poly.type
_entity_poly.pdbx_seq_one_letter_code
_entity_poly.pdbx_strand_id
1 'polypeptide(L)'
;MFSIIEKFALGDNGLALLLLLNPPKPNDPDGNVGIDPVTLSVFVGQVIDIPNPDMPLPTATPVPLETLRRGAKINYTVQAGDTIAGIAFRFNSTTADILKENGLTEADLNLIYIGQILIIPVNMVTPVNTLAPTVTPGPTITPTATP
;
A
#
# COMPACT_ATOMS: atom_id res chain seq x y z
N MET A 1 28.00 15.97 13.94
CA MET A 1 27.14 14.92 14.53
C MET A 1 27.11 13.80 13.51
N PHE A 2 27.67 12.63 13.80
CA PHE A 2 27.72 11.53 12.82
C PHE A 2 26.34 10.90 12.71
N SER A 3 25.79 10.84 11.49
CA SER A 3 24.52 10.16 11.26
C SER A 3 24.73 8.66 11.35
N ILE A 4 23.73 7.93 11.86
CA ILE A 4 23.80 6.48 11.99
C ILE A 4 23.96 5.78 10.62
N ILE A 5 23.43 6.40 9.57
CA ILE A 5 23.55 5.96 8.17
C ILE A 5 25.01 5.98 7.71
N GLU A 6 25.75 7.06 8.02
CA GLU A 6 27.16 7.19 7.66
C GLU A 6 28.04 6.26 8.49
N LYS A 7 27.74 6.14 9.79
CA LYS A 7 28.50 5.29 10.71
C LYS A 7 28.46 3.81 10.32
N PHE A 8 27.33 3.34 9.79
CA PHE A 8 27.13 1.94 9.41
C PHE A 8 27.13 1.71 7.88
N ALA A 9 27.50 2.73 7.09
CA ALA A 9 27.58 2.65 5.63
C ALA A 9 26.31 2.07 4.97
N LEU A 10 25.12 2.51 5.42
CA LEU A 10 23.84 1.91 5.02
C LEU A 10 23.39 2.29 3.59
N GLY A 11 24.14 3.13 2.87
CA GLY A 11 23.82 3.58 1.52
C GLY A 11 22.58 4.48 1.44
N ASP A 12 22.14 4.80 0.21
CA ASP A 12 21.03 5.74 -0.05
C ASP A 12 19.69 5.28 0.53
N ASN A 13 19.47 3.97 0.61
CA ASN A 13 18.25 3.37 1.19
C ASN A 13 18.34 3.18 2.71
N GLY A 14 19.47 3.53 3.33
CA GLY A 14 19.75 3.24 4.73
C GLY A 14 18.73 3.83 5.69
N LEU A 15 18.24 5.05 5.42
CA LEU A 15 17.19 5.67 6.23
C LEU A 15 15.88 4.88 6.18
N ALA A 16 15.45 4.48 4.98
CA ALA A 16 14.20 3.76 4.78
C ALA A 16 14.23 2.38 5.44
N LEU A 17 15.36 1.68 5.34
CA LEU A 17 15.57 0.38 5.99
C LEU A 17 15.60 0.52 7.52
N LEU A 18 16.20 1.59 8.02
CA LEU A 18 16.25 1.84 9.46
C LEU A 18 14.84 2.10 10.03
N LEU A 19 14.01 2.88 9.33
CA LEU A 19 12.61 3.10 9.70
C LEU A 19 11.75 1.83 9.56
N LEU A 20 12.03 1.02 8.54
CA LEU A 20 11.34 -0.25 8.32
C LEU A 20 11.61 -1.27 9.43
N LEU A 21 12.86 -1.37 9.88
CA LEU A 21 13.23 -2.28 10.96
C LEU A 21 12.88 -1.73 12.35
N ASN A 22 12.72 -0.41 12.48
CA ASN A 22 12.43 0.26 13.75
C ASN A 22 11.19 1.17 13.66
N PRO A 23 10.01 0.61 13.36
CA PRO A 23 8.81 1.41 13.18
C PRO A 23 8.44 2.17 14.46
N PRO A 24 7.90 3.41 14.35
CA PRO A 24 7.48 4.19 15.50
C PRO A 24 6.35 3.46 16.24
N LYS A 25 6.52 3.29 17.55
CA LYS A 25 5.56 2.64 18.44
C LYS A 25 5.35 3.49 19.68
N PRO A 26 4.50 4.54 19.57
CA PRO A 26 4.32 5.52 20.65
C PRO A 26 3.69 4.92 21.92
N ASN A 27 3.08 3.74 21.84
CA ASN A 27 2.40 3.06 22.95
C ASN A 27 3.08 1.74 23.35
N ASP A 28 4.36 1.55 23.03
CA ASP A 28 5.09 0.32 23.36
C ASP A 28 5.25 0.17 24.89
N PRO A 29 4.74 -0.90 25.50
CA PRO A 29 4.78 -1.08 26.97
C PRO A 29 6.19 -1.33 27.49
N ASP A 30 7.11 -1.78 26.63
CA ASP A 30 8.51 -2.04 26.95
C ASP A 30 9.41 -0.80 26.79
N GLY A 31 8.84 0.36 26.41
CA GLY A 31 9.56 1.62 26.27
C GLY A 31 10.48 1.72 25.05
N ASN A 32 10.49 0.70 24.18
CA ASN A 32 11.22 0.74 22.93
C ASN A 32 10.36 1.51 21.92
N VAL A 33 10.48 2.83 21.84
CA VAL A 33 9.54 3.66 21.04
C VAL A 33 9.76 3.59 19.52
N GLY A 34 10.79 2.88 19.05
CA GLY A 34 11.19 2.87 17.63
C GLY A 34 11.84 4.19 17.22
N ILE A 35 12.04 4.40 15.91
CA ILE A 35 12.55 5.66 15.39
C ILE A 35 11.37 6.50 14.92
N ASP A 36 11.27 7.72 15.45
CA ASP A 36 10.28 8.67 14.98
C ASP A 36 10.66 9.13 13.55
N PRO A 37 9.79 8.92 12.55
CA PRO A 37 10.11 9.19 11.14
C PRO A 37 10.19 10.68 10.80
N VAL A 38 9.65 11.56 11.66
CA VAL A 38 9.65 13.01 11.44
C VAL A 38 10.92 13.65 11.99
N THR A 39 11.28 13.30 13.22
CA THR A 39 12.42 13.84 13.96
C THR A 39 13.69 13.01 13.79
N LEU A 40 13.58 11.78 13.28
CA LEU A 40 14.67 10.81 13.10
C LEU A 40 15.53 10.65 14.35
N SER A 41 14.92 10.88 15.51
CA SER A 41 15.61 10.99 16.77
C SER A 41 15.73 9.61 17.41
N VAL A 42 16.91 9.30 17.89
CA VAL A 42 17.21 8.12 18.71
C VAL A 42 17.68 8.58 20.08
N PHE A 43 17.15 7.99 21.14
CA PHE A 43 17.50 8.36 22.50
C PHE A 43 18.68 7.51 23.02
N VAL A 44 19.41 8.05 23.99
CA VAL A 44 20.50 7.31 24.65
C VAL A 44 19.92 6.09 25.38
N GLY A 45 20.51 4.92 25.14
CA GLY A 45 20.03 3.65 25.70
C GLY A 45 18.95 2.95 24.87
N GLN A 46 18.49 3.57 23.78
CA GLN A 46 17.56 2.95 22.84
C GLN A 46 18.27 1.84 22.05
N VAL A 47 17.66 0.65 22.01
CA VAL A 47 18.09 -0.44 21.13
C VAL A 47 17.38 -0.25 19.79
N ILE A 48 18.15 -0.28 18.70
CA ILE A 48 17.63 -0.25 17.33
C ILE A 48 18.22 -1.40 16.53
N ASP A 49 17.41 -1.98 15.66
CA ASP A 49 17.83 -2.96 14.67
C ASP A 49 18.51 -2.24 13.50
N ILE A 50 19.80 -2.52 13.31
CA ILE A 50 20.59 -1.94 12.23
C ILE A 50 20.44 -2.86 11.00
N PRO A 51 19.97 -2.33 9.85
CA PRO A 51 19.91 -3.12 8.62
C PRO A 51 21.31 -3.44 8.10
N ASN A 52 21.43 -4.53 7.36
CA ASN A 52 22.66 -4.87 6.68
C ASN A 52 22.97 -3.79 5.62
N PRO A 53 24.24 -3.38 5.45
CA PRO A 53 24.63 -2.58 4.29
C PRO A 53 24.25 -3.36 3.03
N ASP A 54 23.58 -2.69 2.08
CA ASP A 54 23.02 -3.24 0.82
C ASP A 54 21.75 -4.11 0.94
N MET A 55 21.06 -4.11 2.09
CA MET A 55 19.75 -4.76 2.18
C MET A 55 18.77 -4.13 1.16
N PRO A 56 18.14 -4.91 0.27
CA PRO A 56 17.14 -4.37 -0.63
C PRO A 56 15.90 -3.95 0.15
N LEU A 57 15.30 -2.82 -0.21
CA LEU A 57 13.99 -2.45 0.29
C LEU A 57 12.98 -3.56 -0.09
N PRO A 58 11.99 -3.89 0.76
CA PRO A 58 10.90 -4.75 0.35
C PRO A 58 10.35 -4.28 -0.99
N THR A 59 10.22 -5.22 -1.93
CA THR A 59 9.59 -4.96 -3.22
C THR A 59 8.08 -5.04 -3.05
N ALA A 60 7.32 -4.28 -3.84
CA ALA A 60 5.87 -4.26 -3.76
C ALA A 60 5.27 -5.68 -3.67
N THR A 61 4.40 -5.91 -2.69
CA THR A 61 3.67 -7.18 -2.57
C THR A 61 2.97 -7.48 -3.88
N PRO A 62 3.30 -8.60 -4.57
CA PRO A 62 2.64 -8.94 -5.82
C PRO A 62 1.15 -9.11 -5.56
N VAL A 63 0.32 -8.45 -6.37
CA VAL A 63 -1.13 -8.50 -6.24
C VAL A 63 -1.59 -9.88 -6.75
N PRO A 64 -2.13 -10.78 -5.90
CA PRO A 64 -2.50 -12.12 -6.32
C PRO A 64 -3.85 -12.10 -7.04
N LEU A 65 -3.84 -11.73 -8.33
CA LEU A 65 -5.04 -11.52 -9.16
C LEU A 65 -6.03 -12.69 -9.15
N GLU A 66 -5.59 -13.91 -8.85
CA GLU A 66 -6.42 -15.13 -8.90
C GLU A 66 -7.27 -15.38 -7.64
N THR A 67 -6.97 -14.70 -6.52
CA THR A 67 -7.66 -14.94 -5.23
C THR A 67 -8.44 -13.71 -4.75
N LEU A 68 -8.45 -12.61 -5.51
CA LEU A 68 -9.09 -11.36 -5.13
C LEU A 68 -10.60 -11.41 -5.35
N ARG A 69 -11.30 -11.95 -4.34
CA ARG A 69 -12.74 -11.78 -4.20
C ARG A 69 -13.04 -10.37 -3.71
N ARG A 70 -14.20 -9.82 -4.09
CA ARG A 70 -14.70 -8.57 -3.52
C ARG A 70 -14.72 -8.68 -1.99
N GLY A 71 -14.10 -7.72 -1.31
CA GLY A 71 -13.97 -7.71 0.15
C GLY A 71 -12.78 -8.52 0.68
N ALA A 72 -11.89 -9.02 -0.18
CA ALA A 72 -10.61 -9.55 0.25
C ALA A 72 -9.79 -8.45 0.94
N LYS A 73 -9.07 -8.81 2.00
CA LYS A 73 -8.19 -7.90 2.75
C LYS A 73 -6.76 -8.33 2.52
N ILE A 74 -5.91 -7.39 2.13
CA ILE A 74 -4.47 -7.61 1.92
C ILE A 74 -3.71 -6.85 2.99
N ASN A 75 -2.79 -7.53 3.66
CA ASN A 75 -1.81 -6.87 4.52
C ASN A 75 -0.68 -6.35 3.63
N TYR A 76 -0.51 -5.04 3.60
CA TYR A 76 0.51 -4.37 2.81
C TYR A 76 1.45 -3.60 3.72
N THR A 77 2.74 -3.86 3.59
CA THR A 77 3.79 -3.10 4.28
C THR A 77 4.15 -1.91 3.42
N VAL A 78 3.89 -0.70 3.92
CA VAL A 78 4.20 0.56 3.25
C VAL A 78 5.68 0.66 2.94
N GLN A 79 6.00 1.05 1.71
CA GLN A 79 7.38 1.20 1.23
C GLN A 79 7.74 2.67 1.07
N ALA A 80 9.03 2.96 0.96
CA ALA A 80 9.50 4.31 0.71
C ALA A 80 8.90 4.86 -0.59
N GLY A 81 8.24 6.01 -0.50
CA GLY A 81 7.60 6.67 -1.65
C GLY A 81 6.17 6.21 -1.95
N ASP A 82 5.62 5.25 -1.20
CA ASP A 82 4.20 4.93 -1.30
C ASP A 82 3.33 6.06 -0.75
N THR A 83 2.12 6.17 -1.31
CA THR A 83 1.05 7.04 -0.80
C THR A 83 -0.23 6.23 -0.69
N ILE A 84 -1.15 6.59 0.23
CA ILE A 84 -2.44 5.89 0.35
C ILE A 84 -3.18 5.89 -0.98
N ALA A 85 -3.13 6.99 -1.73
CA ALA A 85 -3.74 7.10 -3.05
C ALA A 85 -3.11 6.14 -4.08
N GLY A 86 -1.78 6.08 -4.15
CA GLY A 86 -1.07 5.15 -5.03
C GLY A 86 -1.37 3.69 -4.68
N ILE A 87 -1.33 3.35 -3.39
CA ILE A 87 -1.68 2.03 -2.88
C ILE A 87 -3.13 1.68 -3.25
N ALA A 88 -4.09 2.55 -2.95
CA ALA A 88 -5.51 2.35 -3.28
C ALA A 88 -5.71 2.06 -4.78
N PHE A 89 -5.05 2.84 -5.64
CA PHE A 89 -5.11 2.66 -7.08
C PHE A 89 -4.58 1.28 -7.50
N ARG A 90 -3.45 0.84 -6.93
CA ARG A 90 -2.84 -0.45 -7.27
C ARG A 90 -3.71 -1.65 -6.88
N PHE A 91 -4.45 -1.54 -5.77
CA PHE A 91 -5.29 -2.61 -5.24
C PHE A 91 -6.77 -2.47 -5.61
N ASN A 92 -7.11 -1.56 -6.52
CA ASN A 92 -8.49 -1.24 -6.91
C ASN A 92 -9.40 -1.01 -5.67
N SER A 93 -8.86 -0.27 -4.71
CA SER A 93 -9.49 0.14 -3.46
C SER A 93 -9.78 1.65 -3.46
N THR A 94 -10.42 2.15 -2.42
CA THR A 94 -10.57 3.59 -2.19
C THR A 94 -9.74 4.01 -0.99
N THR A 95 -9.24 5.26 -1.01
CA THR A 95 -8.50 5.83 0.12
C THR A 95 -9.34 5.81 1.38
N ALA A 96 -10.63 6.16 1.28
CA ALA A 96 -11.58 6.14 2.39
C ALA A 96 -11.77 4.74 2.99
N ASP A 97 -11.84 3.69 2.17
CA ASP A 97 -11.94 2.32 2.67
C ASP A 97 -10.66 1.90 3.41
N ILE A 98 -9.47 2.20 2.86
CA ILE A 98 -8.19 1.91 3.53
C ILE A 98 -8.10 2.64 4.87
N LEU A 99 -8.45 3.92 4.90
CA LEU A 99 -8.43 4.72 6.12
C LEU A 99 -9.33 4.13 7.19
N LYS A 100 -10.59 3.84 6.82
CA LYS A 100 -11.59 3.26 7.71
C LYS A 100 -11.14 1.92 8.29
N GLU A 101 -10.57 1.04 7.45
CA GLU A 101 -10.14 -0.29 7.87
C GLU A 101 -8.93 -0.26 8.81
N ASN A 102 -8.09 0.76 8.71
CA ASN A 102 -6.91 0.93 9.56
C ASN A 102 -7.11 1.92 10.71
N GLY A 103 -8.32 2.45 10.90
CA GLY A 103 -8.61 3.46 11.93
C GLY A 103 -7.89 4.79 11.71
N LEU A 104 -7.50 5.09 10.47
CA LEU A 104 -6.82 6.30 10.06
C LEU A 104 -7.84 7.37 9.62
N THR A 105 -7.43 8.62 9.65
CA THR A 105 -8.25 9.77 9.26
C THR A 105 -7.76 10.39 7.96
N GLU A 106 -8.54 11.29 7.37
CA GLU A 106 -8.13 12.05 6.18
C GLU A 106 -6.85 12.87 6.41
N ALA A 107 -6.54 13.22 7.67
CA ALA A 107 -5.27 13.87 8.02
C ALA A 107 -4.06 12.95 7.83
N ASP A 108 -4.28 11.63 7.88
CA ASP A 108 -3.24 10.61 7.76
C ASP A 108 -2.99 10.17 6.31
N LEU A 109 -3.72 10.74 5.34
CA LEU A 109 -3.55 10.44 3.90
C LEU A 109 -2.10 10.61 3.42
N ASN A 110 -1.40 11.59 4.01
CA ASN A 110 0.00 11.90 3.72
C ASN A 110 0.94 11.46 4.85
N LEU A 111 0.43 10.83 5.91
CA LEU A 111 1.19 10.45 7.12
C LEU A 111 1.29 8.93 7.27
N ILE A 112 1.49 8.21 6.15
CA ILE A 112 1.86 6.79 6.23
C ILE A 112 3.37 6.64 6.35
N TYR A 113 3.78 5.69 7.18
CA TYR A 113 5.18 5.48 7.48
C TYR A 113 5.70 4.20 6.84
N ILE A 114 6.95 4.22 6.42
CA ILE A 114 7.62 3.04 5.87
C ILE A 114 7.61 1.94 6.94
N GLY A 115 7.24 0.73 6.54
CA GLY A 115 7.11 -0.41 7.45
C GLY A 115 5.77 -0.50 8.17
N GLN A 116 4.91 0.51 8.07
CA GLN A 116 3.54 0.43 8.57
C GLN A 116 2.78 -0.64 7.80
N ILE A 117 2.08 -1.51 8.53
CA ILE A 117 1.21 -2.52 7.94
C ILE A 117 -0.18 -1.92 7.79
N LEU A 118 -0.66 -1.85 6.55
CA LEU A 118 -2.00 -1.42 6.19
C LEU A 118 -2.84 -2.61 5.72
N ILE A 119 -4.07 -2.68 6.22
CA ILE A 119 -5.11 -3.58 5.75
C ILE A 119 -5.80 -2.91 4.56
N ILE A 120 -5.63 -3.45 3.36
CA ILE A 120 -6.21 -2.91 2.14
C ILE A 120 -7.42 -3.76 1.73
N PRO A 121 -8.64 -3.22 1.78
CA PRO A 121 -9.82 -3.88 1.25
C PRO A 121 -9.83 -3.79 -0.28
N VAL A 122 -9.81 -4.93 -0.96
CA VAL A 122 -9.85 -5.02 -2.41
C VAL A 122 -11.31 -4.99 -2.88
N ASN A 123 -11.65 -3.94 -3.63
CA ASN A 123 -12.95 -3.77 -4.25
C ASN A 123 -12.85 -4.07 -5.76
N MET A 124 -12.42 -5.29 -6.11
CA MET A 124 -12.55 -5.75 -7.47
C MET A 124 -14.02 -6.10 -7.76
N VAL A 125 -14.64 -5.33 -8.65
CA VAL A 125 -15.73 -5.85 -9.48
C VAL A 125 -15.08 -6.73 -10.53
N THR A 126 -15.20 -8.05 -10.38
CA THR A 126 -14.96 -8.95 -11.52
C THR A 126 -15.86 -8.46 -12.65
N PRO A 127 -15.35 -8.16 -13.85
CA PRO A 127 -16.23 -8.02 -14.99
C PRO A 127 -16.95 -9.36 -15.13
N VAL A 128 -18.24 -9.39 -14.78
CA VAL A 128 -19.11 -10.43 -15.31
C VAL A 128 -19.05 -10.22 -16.81
N ASN A 129 -18.73 -11.27 -17.57
CA ASN A 129 -18.97 -11.26 -19.00
C ASN A 129 -20.44 -10.91 -19.19
N THR A 130 -20.73 -9.66 -19.54
CA THR A 130 -22.02 -9.29 -20.08
C THR A 130 -22.24 -10.21 -21.28
N LEU A 131 -23.35 -10.94 -21.29
CA LEU A 131 -23.74 -11.76 -22.43
C LEU A 131 -23.51 -10.93 -23.70
N ALA A 132 -22.87 -11.54 -24.70
CA ALA A 132 -22.62 -10.89 -25.99
C ALA A 132 -23.93 -10.22 -26.45
N PRO A 133 -23.87 -9.00 -27.04
CA PRO A 133 -25.08 -8.34 -27.52
C PRO A 133 -25.82 -9.31 -28.44
N THR A 134 -27.01 -9.76 -28.02
CA THR A 134 -27.90 -10.51 -28.91
C THR A 134 -28.21 -9.57 -30.07
N VAL A 135 -27.78 -9.95 -31.27
CA VAL A 135 -28.22 -9.30 -32.51
C VAL A 135 -29.74 -9.34 -32.51
N THR A 136 -30.38 -8.19 -32.29
CA THR A 136 -31.80 -8.00 -32.57
C THR A 136 -32.01 -8.34 -34.05
N PRO A 137 -32.92 -9.26 -34.42
CA PRO A 137 -33.28 -9.46 -35.82
C PRO A 137 -33.71 -8.11 -36.40
N GLY A 138 -32.98 -7.63 -37.42
CA GLY A 138 -33.31 -6.38 -38.07
C GLY A 138 -34.73 -6.42 -38.66
N PRO A 139 -35.40 -5.26 -38.83
CA PRO A 139 -36.70 -5.22 -39.48
C PRO A 139 -36.59 -5.76 -40.91
N THR A 140 -37.41 -6.77 -41.22
CA THR A 140 -37.61 -7.28 -42.58
C THR A 140 -38.08 -6.14 -43.48
N ILE A 141 -37.22 -5.63 -44.36
CA ILE A 141 -37.65 -4.78 -45.47
C ILE A 141 -38.19 -5.68 -46.59
N THR A 142 -39.51 -5.75 -46.70
CA THR A 142 -40.17 -6.36 -47.88
C THR A 142 -40.13 -5.35 -49.03
N PRO A 143 -39.45 -5.62 -50.16
CA PRO A 143 -39.57 -4.77 -51.34
C PRO A 143 -40.95 -4.96 -51.96
N THR A 144 -41.77 -3.91 -51.92
CA THR A 144 -43.02 -3.83 -52.69
C THR A 144 -42.66 -3.67 -54.17
N ALA A 145 -43.03 -4.65 -54.99
CA ALA A 145 -43.04 -4.50 -56.43
C ALA A 145 -44.23 -3.58 -56.83
N THR A 146 -43.94 -2.50 -57.55
CA THR A 146 -44.95 -1.61 -58.12
C THR A 146 -45.34 -2.12 -59.54
N PRO A 147 -46.64 -2.14 -59.90
CA PRO A 147 -47.11 -2.49 -61.24
C PRO A 147 -46.84 -1.42 -62.30
#